data_AF-A0A520MH86-F1
#
_entry.id   AF-A0A520MH86-F1
#
_cell.length_a   1.000
_cell.length_b   1.000
_cell.length_c   1.000
_cell.angle_alpha   90.00
_cell.angle_beta   90.00
_cell.angle_gamma   90.00
#
_symmetry.space_group_name_H-M   'P 1'
#
loop_
_entity.id
_entity.type
_entity.pdbx_description
1 polymer ?
#
loop_
_entity_poly.entity_id
_entity_poly.type
_entity_poly.pdbx_seq_one_letter_code
_entity_poly.pdbx_strand_id
1 'polypeptide(L)'
;MLPWKIIQKLESDNSRLFKEDVIEAHLEDTDFQEGLSMCLDALVTFGVKQVPESNENGKGLNWREFKEKASLLIEREKTGH
;
A
#
# COMPACT_ATOMS: atom_id res chain seq x y z
N MET A 1 -4.83 -8.88 -10.34
CA MET A 1 -4.95 -9.46 -8.97
C MET A 1 -5.18 -8.28 -8.03
N LEU A 2 -5.89 -8.40 -6.90
CA LEU A 2 -5.98 -7.23 -5.99
C LEU A 2 -4.59 -6.93 -5.39
N PRO A 3 -4.17 -5.67 -5.23
CA PRO A 3 -2.82 -5.32 -4.79
C PRO A 3 -2.35 -6.04 -3.51
N TRP A 4 -3.22 -6.15 -2.50
CA TRP A 4 -2.88 -6.85 -1.26
C TRP A 4 -2.64 -8.37 -1.44
N LYS A 5 -3.26 -9.01 -2.45
CA LYS A 5 -2.98 -10.42 -2.78
C LYS A 5 -1.60 -10.58 -3.43
N ILE A 6 -1.13 -9.56 -4.15
CA ILE A 6 0.23 -9.55 -4.71
C ILE A 6 1.24 -9.50 -3.57
N ILE A 7 1.01 -8.66 -2.55
CA ILE A 7 1.83 -8.59 -1.33
C ILE A 7 1.87 -9.94 -0.61
N GLN A 8 0.71 -10.60 -0.40
CA GLN A 8 0.67 -11.94 0.21
C GLN A 8 1.44 -12.98 -0.61
N LYS A 9 1.39 -12.90 -1.94
CA LYS A 9 2.17 -13.78 -2.81
C LYS A 9 3.68 -13.53 -2.65
N LEU A 10 4.10 -12.27 -2.60
CA LEU A 10 5.49 -11.89 -2.33
C LEU A 10 5.98 -12.34 -0.95
N GLU A 11 5.09 -12.36 0.05
CA GLU A 11 5.39 -12.82 1.41
C GLU A 11 5.56 -14.36 1.48
N SER A 12 4.87 -15.10 0.61
CA SER A 12 4.85 -16.57 0.66
C SER A 12 6.18 -17.27 0.31
N ASP A 13 7.14 -16.55 -0.28
CA ASP A 13 8.44 -17.09 -0.69
C ASP A 13 9.55 -16.07 -0.45
N ASN A 14 10.72 -16.52 0.01
CA ASN A 14 11.88 -15.65 0.30
C ASN A 14 12.86 -15.51 -0.86
N SER A 15 12.71 -16.29 -1.93
CA SER A 15 13.55 -16.24 -3.12
C SER A 15 13.45 -14.88 -3.82
N ARG A 16 14.61 -14.24 -4.03
CA ARG A 16 14.69 -12.96 -4.75
C ARG A 16 14.13 -13.09 -6.17
N LEU A 17 14.55 -14.12 -6.91
CA LEU A 17 14.13 -14.35 -8.29
C LEU A 17 12.60 -14.52 -8.38
N PHE A 18 12.02 -15.27 -7.44
CA PHE A 18 10.56 -15.42 -7.39
C PHE A 18 9.85 -14.08 -7.17
N LYS A 19 10.37 -13.25 -6.25
CA LYS A 19 9.79 -11.91 -6.01
C LYS A 19 9.92 -11.01 -7.23
N GLU A 20 11.06 -11.06 -7.92
CA GLU A 20 11.30 -10.34 -9.18
C GLU A 20 10.28 -10.75 -10.25
N ASP A 21 10.05 -12.06 -10.46
CA ASP A 21 9.06 -12.58 -11.41
C ASP A 21 7.62 -12.12 -11.06
N VAL A 22 7.27 -12.13 -9.77
CA VAL A 22 5.94 -11.67 -9.32
C VAL A 22 5.77 -10.17 -9.55
N ILE A 23 6.80 -9.37 -9.29
CA ILE A 23 6.76 -7.92 -9.54
C ILE A 23 6.67 -7.66 -11.04
N GLU A 24 7.47 -8.35 -11.87
CA GLU A 24 7.46 -8.20 -13.32
C GLU A 24 6.07 -8.45 -13.91
N ALA A 25 5.39 -9.51 -13.46
CA ALA A 25 4.03 -9.84 -13.89
C ALA A 25 2.96 -8.78 -13.51
N HIS A 26 3.30 -7.82 -12.65
CA HIS A 26 2.40 -6.80 -12.12
C HIS A 26 2.97 -5.37 -12.28
N LEU A 27 3.92 -5.15 -13.20
CA LEU A 27 4.50 -3.83 -13.48
C LEU A 27 3.48 -2.82 -14.01
N GLU A 28 2.51 -3.27 -14.81
CA GLU A 28 1.48 -2.40 -15.40
C GLU A 28 0.28 -2.15 -14.46
N ASP A 29 0.29 -2.69 -13.24
CA ASP A 29 -0.77 -2.46 -12.25
C ASP A 29 -0.57 -1.12 -11.54
N THR A 30 -1.22 -0.07 -12.04
CA THR A 30 -1.03 1.31 -11.56
C THR A 30 -1.33 1.48 -10.07
N ASP A 31 -2.40 0.87 -9.55
CA ASP A 31 -2.77 1.00 -8.14
C ASP A 31 -1.69 0.37 -7.23
N PHE A 32 -1.12 -0.76 -7.66
CA PHE A 32 0.00 -1.39 -6.99
C PHE A 32 1.26 -0.52 -7.04
N GLN A 33 1.62 0.01 -8.22
CA GLN A 33 2.81 0.86 -8.38
C GLN A 33 2.72 2.16 -7.57
N GLU A 34 1.57 2.83 -7.59
CA GLU A 34 1.37 4.05 -6.79
C GLU A 34 1.46 3.75 -5.29
N GLY A 35 0.88 2.64 -4.82
CA GLY A 35 0.98 2.21 -3.42
C GLY A 35 2.42 1.91 -2.99
N LEU A 36 3.20 1.25 -3.84
CA LEU A 36 4.63 1.03 -3.59
C LEU A 36 5.41 2.34 -3.54
N SER A 37 5.14 3.28 -4.45
CA SER A 37 5.78 4.60 -4.46
C SER A 37 5.51 5.35 -3.15
N MET A 38 4.28 5.33 -2.63
CA MET A 38 3.95 5.97 -1.35
C MET A 38 4.60 5.28 -0.14
N CYS A 39 4.87 3.97 -0.23
CA CYS A 39 5.44 3.18 0.85
C CYS A 39 6.97 3.26 0.91
N LEU A 40 7.63 3.28 -0.25
CA LEU A 40 9.08 3.12 -0.38
C LEU A 40 9.82 4.44 -0.64
N ASP A 41 9.12 5.51 -1.04
CA ASP A 41 9.73 6.83 -1.19
C ASP A 41 9.97 7.47 0.19
N ALA A 42 11.25 7.67 0.53
CA ALA A 42 11.66 8.26 1.80
C ALA A 42 11.21 9.72 2.00
N LEU A 43 10.81 10.42 0.94
CA LEU A 43 10.27 11.77 1.01
C LEU A 43 8.78 11.79 1.36
N VAL A 44 8.10 10.65 1.28
CA VAL A 44 6.69 10.51 1.63
C VAL A 44 6.59 10.08 3.11
N THR A 45 6.00 10.94 3.94
CA THR A 45 5.77 10.65 5.36
C THR A 45 4.31 10.87 5.73
N PHE A 46 3.68 9.92 6.43
CA PHE A 46 2.27 10.01 6.83
C PHE A 46 2.04 10.70 8.19
N GLY A 47 3.09 11.02 8.94
CA GLY A 47 2.96 11.70 10.24
C GLY A 47 2.22 10.91 11.32
N VAL A 48 2.06 9.59 11.16
CA VAL A 48 1.39 8.69 12.12
C VAL A 48 2.40 7.68 12.64
N LYS A 49 2.43 7.49 13.98
CA LYS A 49 3.33 6.53 14.64
C LYS A 49 2.74 5.12 14.77
N GLN A 50 1.42 5.01 14.97
CA GLN A 50 0.73 3.74 15.16
C GLN A 50 -0.47 3.65 14.22
N VAL A 51 -0.50 2.60 13.40
CA VAL A 51 -1.64 2.27 12.54
C VAL A 51 -2.43 1.15 13.22
N PRO A 52 -3.71 1.35 13.59
CA PRO A 52 -4.50 0.31 14.22
C PRO A 52 -4.87 -0.80 13.23
N GLU A 53 -4.91 -2.03 13.72
CA GLU A 53 -5.39 -3.19 12.98
C GLU A 53 -6.87 -3.45 13.28
N SER A 54 -7.62 -3.87 12.27
CA SER A 54 -9.02 -4.29 12.42
C SER A 54 -9.15 -5.79 12.20
N ASN A 55 -9.79 -6.48 13.13
CA ASN A 55 -10.18 -7.90 12.97
C ASN A 55 -11.58 -8.06 12.38
N GLU A 56 -12.29 -6.95 12.16
CA GLU A 56 -13.63 -6.93 11.60
C GLU A 56 -13.59 -6.64 10.09
N ASN A 57 -14.42 -7.34 9.32
CA ASN A 57 -14.58 -7.09 7.89
C ASN A 57 -15.37 -5.79 7.67
N GLY A 58 -14.72 -4.81 7.04
CA GLY A 58 -15.38 -3.59 6.59
C GLY A 58 -16.07 -3.76 5.23
N LYS A 59 -16.69 -2.67 4.74
CA LYS A 59 -17.30 -2.61 3.39
C LYS A 59 -16.27 -2.61 2.25
N GLY A 60 -14.99 -2.67 2.57
CA GLY A 60 -13.89 -2.40 1.64
C GLY A 60 -13.64 -0.90 1.47
N LEU A 61 -12.53 -0.58 0.80
CA LEU A 61 -12.09 0.76 0.48
C LEU A 61 -11.49 0.71 -0.92
N ASN A 62 -11.97 1.53 -1.85
CA ASN A 62 -11.39 1.58 -3.19
C ASN A 62 -10.10 2.42 -3.19
N TRP A 63 -9.27 2.25 -4.22
CA TRP A 63 -7.97 2.91 -4.33
C TRP A 63 -8.08 4.44 -4.25
N ARG A 64 -9.05 5.03 -4.96
CA ARG A 64 -9.25 6.49 -4.98
C ARG A 64 -9.53 7.04 -3.58
N GLU A 65 -10.45 6.42 -2.85
CA GLU A 65 -10.79 6.84 -1.49
C GLU A 65 -9.60 6.65 -0.53
N PHE A 66 -8.86 5.55 -0.66
CA PHE A 66 -7.64 5.33 0.12
C PHE A 66 -6.61 6.44 -0.16
N LYS A 67 -6.33 6.71 -1.43
CA LYS A 67 -5.38 7.73 -1.88
C LYS A 67 -5.76 9.12 -1.37
N GLU A 68 -7.03 9.50 -1.47
CA GLU A 68 -7.52 10.77 -0.92
C GLU A 68 -7.25 10.88 0.59
N LYS A 69 -7.49 9.81 1.37
CA LYS A 69 -7.20 9.83 2.82
C LYS A 69 -5.70 9.82 3.12
N ALA A 70 -4.90 9.12 2.32
CA ALA A 70 -3.45 9.09 2.46
C ALA A 70 -2.83 10.46 2.16
N SER A 71 -3.28 11.16 1.12
CA SER A 71 -2.82 12.52 0.78
C SER A 71 -3.02 13.50 1.93
N LEU A 72 -4.17 13.47 2.61
CA LEU A 72 -4.42 14.34 3.77
C LEU A 72 -3.38 14.16 4.90
N LEU A 73 -2.86 12.96 5.07
CA LEU A 73 -1.81 12.66 6.05
C LEU A 73 -0.44 13.14 5.57
N ILE A 74 -0.12 12.92 4.29
CA ILE A 74 1.13 13.35 3.66
C ILE A 74 1.25 14.89 3.68
N GLU A 75 0.17 15.56 3.32
CA GLU A 75 0.06 17.03 3.26
C GLU A 75 -0.13 17.66 4.65
N ARG A 76 -0.32 16.84 5.69
CA ARG A 76 -0.60 17.25 7.07
C ARG A 76 -1.87 18.09 7.23
N GLU A 77 -2.83 17.97 6.31
CA GLU A 77 -4.17 18.54 6.45
C GLU A 77 -4.99 17.80 7.51
N LYS A 78 -4.68 16.51 7.73
CA LYS A 78 -5.24 15.72 8.82
C LYS A 78 -4.11 15.25 9.74
N THR A 79 -4.23 15.61 11.01
CA THR A 79 -3.28 15.22 12.06
C THR A 79 -4.04 14.79 13.31
N GLY A 80 -3.60 13.75 14.01
CA GLY A 80 -4.16 13.41 15.32
C GLY A 80 -5.68 13.17 15.32
N HIS A 81 -6.35 13.64 16.37
CA HIS A 81 -7.80 13.55 16.57
C HIS A 81 -8.53 14.78 16.03
#